data_AF-A0A059F629-F1
#
_entry.id   AF-A0A059F629-F1
#
_cell.length_a   1.000
_cell.length_b   1.000
_cell.length_c   1.000
_cell.angle_alpha   90.00
_cell.angle_beta   90.00
_cell.angle_gamma   90.00
#
_symmetry.space_group_name_H-M   'P 1'
#
loop_
_entity.id
_entity.type
_entity.pdbx_description
1 polymer ?
#
loop_
_entity_poly.entity_id
_entity_poly.type
_entity_poly.pdbx_seq_one_letter_code
_entity_poly.pdbx_strand_id
1 'polypeptide(L)'
;MSNIEEAKSIFNSLVEVIKTFKSPTYKSFFLRKADEDFNELHRQIQNGKNKCVINPYINKQKDLLDVLKRQTVIYNMYYDENSNI
;
A
#
# COMPACT_ATOMS: atom_id res chain seq x y z
N MET A 1 8.01 -6.05 18.69
CA MET A 1 6.73 -6.00 17.97
C MET A 1 6.51 -7.34 17.28
N SER A 2 5.29 -7.89 17.29
CA SER A 2 4.96 -9.05 16.46
C SER A 2 5.07 -8.64 14.99
N ASN A 3 5.60 -9.49 14.11
CA ASN A 3 5.76 -9.18 12.68
C ASN A 3 4.41 -8.81 12.01
N ILE A 4 3.29 -9.26 12.57
CA ILE A 4 1.94 -8.90 12.12
C ILE A 4 1.59 -7.44 12.43
N GLU A 5 2.00 -6.93 13.59
CA GLU A 5 1.78 -5.53 13.97
C GLU A 5 2.58 -4.59 13.07
N GLU A 6 3.80 -5.00 12.68
CA GLU A 6 4.59 -4.26 11.68
C GLU A 6 3.90 -4.28 10.30
N ALA A 7 3.41 -5.43 9.84
CA ALA A 7 2.68 -5.54 8.58
C ALA A 7 1.41 -4.66 8.55
N LYS A 8 0.67 -4.61 9.66
CA LYS A 8 -0.51 -3.75 9.84
C LYS A 8 -0.15 -2.26 9.85
N SER A 9 0.94 -1.89 10.52
CA SER A 9 1.45 -0.52 10.52
C SER A 9 1.79 -0.05 9.11
N ILE A 10 2.51 -0.87 8.33
CA ILE A 10 2.87 -0.56 6.95
C ILE A 10 1.63 -0.44 6.06
N PHE A 11 0.66 -1.34 6.21
CA PHE A 11 -0.62 -1.24 5.50
C PHE A 11 -1.31 0.09 5.78
N ASN A 12 -1.39 0.52 7.04
CA ASN A 12 -2.00 1.80 7.41
C ASN A 12 -1.24 2.98 6.77
N SER A 13 0.09 3.00 6.84
CA SER A 13 0.90 4.03 6.19
C SER A 13 0.71 4.07 4.67
N LEU A 14 0.56 2.90 4.03
CA LEU A 14 0.28 2.81 2.60
C LEU A 14 -1.07 3.46 2.27
N VAL A 15 -2.11 3.12 3.04
CA VAL A 15 -3.46 3.70 2.87
C VAL A 15 -3.45 5.22 3.04
N GLU A 16 -2.71 5.73 4.03
CA GLU A 16 -2.58 7.19 4.23
C GLU A 16 -1.95 7.87 3.02
N VAL A 17 -0.84 7.34 2.50
CA VAL A 17 -0.19 7.91 1.30
C VAL A 17 -1.11 7.80 0.09
N ILE A 18 -1.80 6.68 -0.11
CA ILE A 18 -2.72 6.50 -1.24
C ILE A 18 -3.84 7.55 -1.22
N LYS A 19 -4.39 7.86 -0.04
CA LYS A 19 -5.43 8.89 0.11
C LYS A 19 -4.98 10.29 -0.32
N THR A 20 -3.68 10.57 -0.37
CA THR A 20 -3.15 11.87 -0.80
C THR A 20 -3.03 12.04 -2.31
N PHE A 21 -3.23 10.99 -3.13
CA PHE A 21 -3.25 11.12 -4.59
C PHE A 21 -4.44 11.96 -5.05
N LYS A 22 -4.25 12.96 -5.91
CA LYS A 22 -5.38 13.72 -6.45
C LYS A 22 -6.27 12.88 -7.39
N SER A 23 -5.66 11.99 -8.19
CA SER A 23 -6.41 11.13 -9.13
C SER A 23 -7.30 10.10 -8.41
N PRO A 24 -8.61 10.08 -8.68
CA PRO A 24 -9.53 9.07 -8.16
C PRO A 24 -9.20 7.65 -8.63
N THR A 25 -8.79 7.49 -9.90
CA THR A 25 -8.45 6.19 -10.49
C THR A 25 -7.29 5.52 -9.76
N TYR A 26 -6.20 6.27 -9.54
CA TYR A 26 -5.05 5.75 -8.79
C TYR A 26 -5.41 5.44 -7.33
N LYS A 27 -6.18 6.32 -6.67
CA LYS A 27 -6.70 6.06 -5.32
C LYS A 27 -7.42 4.72 -5.24
N SER A 28 -8.45 4.53 -6.07
CA SER A 28 -9.28 3.33 -6.05
C SER A 28 -8.48 2.07 -6.38
N PHE A 29 -7.57 2.14 -7.36
CA PHE A 29 -6.72 1.01 -7.72
C PHE A 29 -5.80 0.59 -6.56
N PHE A 30 -5.03 1.52 -6.00
CA PHE A 30 -4.06 1.19 -4.96
C PHE A 30 -4.73 0.82 -3.64
N LEU A 31 -5.87 1.42 -3.28
CA LEU A 31 -6.64 1.00 -2.10
C LEU A 31 -7.12 -0.44 -2.22
N ARG A 32 -7.73 -0.80 -3.36
CA ARG A 32 -8.17 -2.17 -3.62
C ARG A 32 -6.99 -3.14 -3.57
N LYS A 33 -5.87 -2.78 -4.19
CA LYS A 33 -4.69 -3.64 -4.23
C LYS A 33 -4.07 -3.85 -2.84
N ALA A 34 -4.01 -2.81 -2.02
CA ALA A 34 -3.51 -2.89 -0.66
C ALA A 34 -4.37 -3.82 0.21
N ASP A 35 -5.69 -3.72 0.07
CA ASP A 35 -6.64 -4.57 0.78
C ASP A 35 -6.54 -6.04 0.34
N GLU A 36 -6.48 -6.30 -0.97
CA GLU A 36 -6.26 -7.64 -1.54
C GLU A 36 -4.96 -8.28 -1.00
N ASP A 37 -3.85 -7.54 -1.03
CA ASP A 37 -2.55 -8.04 -0.59
C ASP A 37 -2.52 -8.31 0.94
N PHE A 38 -3.17 -7.47 1.75
CA PHE A 38 -3.23 -7.67 3.20
C PHE A 38 -4.18 -8.81 3.59
N ASN A 39 -5.29 -8.97 2.89
CA ASN A 39 -6.21 -10.10 3.07
C ASN A 39 -5.53 -11.42 2.70
N GLU A 40 -4.74 -11.44 1.63
CA GLU A 40 -3.93 -12.61 1.26
C GLU A 40 -2.92 -12.96 2.34
N LEU A 41 -2.24 -11.96 2.92
CA LEU A 41 -1.33 -12.18 4.05
C LEU A 41 -2.06 -12.84 5.23
N HIS A 42 -3.21 -12.30 5.62
CA HIS A 42 -4.04 -12.85 6.70
C HIS A 42 -4.45 -14.30 6.42
N ARG A 43 -4.86 -14.61 5.18
CA ARG A 43 -5.20 -15.98 4.76
C ARG A 43 -4.02 -16.93 4.90
N GLN A 44 -2.82 -16.51 4.49
CA GLN A 44 -1.62 -17.35 4.61
C GLN A 44 -1.19 -17.57 6.06
N ILE A 45 -1.36 -16.56 6.91
CA ILE A 45 -1.12 -16.68 8.36
C ILE A 45 -2.09 -17.68 9.00
N GLN A 46 -3.38 -17.59 8.69
CA GLN A 46 -4.40 -18.54 9.17
C GLN A 46 -4.09 -19.98 8.72
N ASN A 47 -3.50 -20.16 7.54
CA ASN A 47 -3.02 -21.44 7.02
C ASN A 47 -1.69 -21.91 7.64
N GLY A 48 -1.20 -21.25 8.71
CA GLY A 48 -0.01 -21.66 9.46
C GLY A 48 1.33 -21.18 8.89
N LYS A 49 1.36 -20.39 7.82
CA LYS A 49 2.61 -19.93 7.16
C LYS A 49 3.21 -18.66 7.78
N ASN A 50 3.23 -18.56 9.11
CA ASN A 50 3.40 -17.28 9.81
C ASN A 50 4.71 -16.51 9.49
N LYS A 51 5.90 -17.10 9.70
CA LYS A 51 7.17 -16.33 9.59
C LYS A 51 7.67 -16.14 8.16
N CYS A 52 7.45 -17.10 7.26
CA CYS A 52 8.06 -17.08 5.93
C CYS A 52 7.36 -16.14 4.95
N VAL A 53 6.11 -15.74 5.21
CA VAL A 53 5.30 -14.91 4.30
C VAL A 53 5.22 -13.45 4.75
N ILE A 54 5.34 -13.19 6.06
CA ILE A 54 5.23 -11.83 6.60
C ILE A 54 6.43 -10.97 6.19
N ASN A 55 7.66 -11.48 6.29
CA ASN A 55 8.85 -10.68 5.95
C ASN A 55 8.90 -10.28 4.46
N PRO A 56 8.63 -11.18 3.49
CA PRO A 56 8.51 -10.80 2.09
C PRO A 56 7.41 -9.76 1.85
N TYR A 57 6.25 -9.91 2.50
CA TYR A 57 5.18 -8.92 2.43
C TYR A 57 5.65 -7.54 2.93
N ILE A 58 6.25 -7.49 4.12
CA ILE A 58 6.76 -6.26 4.72
C ILE A 58 7.72 -5.54 3.78
N ASN A 59 8.70 -6.25 3.22
CA ASN A 59 9.69 -5.67 2.32
C ASN A 59 9.04 -5.11 1.06
N LYS A 60 8.18 -5.90 0.42
CA LYS A 60 7.47 -5.49 -0.80
C LYS A 60 6.61 -4.25 -0.57
N GLN A 61 5.91 -4.17 0.57
CA GLN A 61 5.06 -3.03 0.88
C GLN A 61 5.86 -1.79 1.30
N LYS A 62 7.03 -1.94 1.94
CA LYS A 62 7.97 -0.82 2.17
C LYS A 62 8.47 -0.22 0.87
N ASP A 63 8.87 -1.05 -0.08
CA ASP A 63 9.31 -0.59 -1.40
C ASP A 63 8.18 0.16 -2.13
N LEU A 64 6.96 -0.41 -2.09
CA LEU A 64 5.78 0.25 -2.67
C LEU A 64 5.48 1.58 -1.99
N LEU A 65 5.55 1.65 -0.66
CA LEU A 65 5.34 2.89 0.10
C LEU A 65 6.30 4.00 -0.34
N ASP A 66 7.58 3.68 -0.52
CA ASP A 66 8.60 4.65 -0.95
C ASP A 66 8.41 5.08 -2.41
N VAL A 67 7.96 4.18 -3.29
CA VAL A 67 7.56 4.55 -4.66
C VAL A 67 6.35 5.47 -4.63
N LEU A 68 5.30 5.10 -3.89
CA LEU A 68 4.06 5.88 -3.82
C LEU A 68 4.31 7.27 -3.26
N LYS A 69 5.07 7.42 -2.17
CA LYS A 69 5.41 8.75 -1.61
C LYS A 69 6.04 9.67 -2.65
N ARG A 70 6.96 9.16 -3.47
CA ARG A 70 7.59 9.93 -4.56
C ARG A 70 6.60 10.24 -5.67
N GLN A 71 5.81 9.25 -6.09
CA GLN A 71 4.83 9.41 -7.15
C GLN A 71 3.71 10.37 -6.76
N THR A 72 3.24 10.38 -5.52
CA THR A 72 2.20 11.32 -5.09
C THR A 72 2.68 12.76 -5.18
N VAL A 73 3.93 13.03 -4.80
CA VAL A 73 4.53 14.38 -4.89
C VAL A 73 4.61 14.81 -6.35
N ILE A 74 5.20 13.98 -7.22
CA ILE A 74 5.35 14.28 -8.65
C ILE A 74 3.97 14.46 -9.29
N TYR A 75 3.10 13.47 -9.14
CA TYR A 75 1.78 13.48 -9.76
C TYR A 75 0.96 14.68 -9.29
N ASN A 76 0.95 15.00 -7.99
CA ASN A 76 0.18 16.14 -7.49
C ASN A 76 0.74 17.51 -7.94
N MET A 77 2.03 17.61 -8.27
CA MET A 77 2.63 18.81 -8.87
C MET A 77 2.17 19.03 -10.31
N TYR A 78 1.97 17.95 -11.07
CA TYR A 78 1.56 18.01 -12.49
C TYR A 78 0.07 17.78 -12.72
N TYR A 79 -0.69 17.43 -11.67
CA TYR A 79 -2.14 17.25 -11.74
C TYR A 79 -2.83 18.61 -11.53
N ASP A 80 -3.16 19.23 -12.66
CA ASP A 80 -4.10 20.35 -12.75
C ASP A 80 -5.52 19.79 -12.89
N GLU A 81 -6.52 20.41 -12.27
CA GLU A 81 -7.93 19.96 -12.33
C GLU A 81 -8.50 19.97 -13.76
N ASN A 82 -7.81 20.66 -14.68
CA ASN A 82 -8.08 20.67 -16.12
C ASN A 82 -7.40 19.52 -16.91
N SER A 83 -6.59 18.71 -16.25
CA SER A 83 -5.95 17.54 -16.87
C SER A 83 -6.96 16.40 -16.94
N ASN A 84 -7.80 16.44 -17.98
CA ASN A 84 -8.72 15.37 -18.36
C ASN A 84 -7.97 14.10 -18.80
N ILE A 85 -7.34 13.40 -17.84
CA ILE A 85 -6.89 12.01 -17.98
C ILE A 85 -7.91 11.10 -17.32
#